data_AF-A0A9J7DFX6-F1
#
_entry.id   AF-A0A9J7DFX6-F1
#
_cell.length_a   1.000
_cell.length_b   1.000
_cell.length_c   1.000
_cell.angle_alpha   90.00
_cell.angle_beta   90.00
_cell.angle_gamma   90.00
#
_symmetry.space_group_name_H-M   'P 1'
#
loop_
_entity.id
_entity.type
_entity.pdbx_description
1 polymer ?
#
loop_
_entity_poly.entity_id
_entity_poly.type
_entity_poly.pdbx_seq_one_letter_code
_entity_poly.pdbx_strand_id
1 'polypeptide(L)'
;SLNINVKLIQVPVTNITVNLAFFKKLSGYRPYIYNITVDFCNFLKNSNRQSYAKLFLDAILKDSNVNHTCPFNHNIIVKDLILDESKFKYFPIPRGDYMFRIKVAAYNDWKADVKVYFSILADL
;
A
#
# COMPACT_ATOMS: atom_id res chain seq x y z
N SER A 1 14.51 -7.56 1.43
CA SER A 1 13.29 -7.70 0.62
C SER A 1 12.13 -8.12 1.52
N LEU A 2 10.90 -7.79 1.16
CA LEU A 2 9.68 -8.14 1.89
C LEU A 2 8.91 -9.24 1.15
N ASN A 3 8.49 -10.28 1.89
CA ASN A 3 7.74 -11.42 1.36
C ASN A 3 6.44 -11.58 2.16
N ILE A 4 5.30 -11.63 1.48
CA ILE A 4 3.97 -11.74 2.06
C ILE A 4 3.17 -12.80 1.31
N ASN A 5 2.49 -13.69 2.04
CA ASN A 5 1.54 -14.64 1.49
C ASN A 5 0.24 -14.59 2.31
N VAL A 6 -0.86 -14.22 1.65
CA VAL A 6 -2.19 -14.12 2.25
C VAL A 6 -3.12 -15.12 1.57
N LYS A 7 -3.64 -16.06 2.36
CA LYS A 7 -4.66 -17.01 1.92
C LYS A 7 -6.05 -16.39 2.02
N LEU A 8 -6.77 -16.37 0.90
CA LEU A 8 -8.18 -15.96 0.89
C LEU A 8 -9.06 -17.15 1.32
N ILE A 9 -9.82 -16.98 2.40
CA ILE A 9 -10.68 -18.05 2.96
C ILE A 9 -11.99 -18.16 2.18
N GLN A 10 -12.60 -17.03 1.84
CA GLN A 10 -13.82 -16.94 1.07
C GLN A 10 -13.50 -16.32 -0.28
N VAL A 11 -13.80 -17.04 -1.37
CA VAL A 11 -13.55 -16.64 -2.76
C VAL A 11 -14.82 -16.85 -3.59
N PRO A 12 -15.04 -16.06 -4.66
CA PRO A 12 -14.21 -14.95 -5.13
C PRO A 12 -14.40 -13.67 -4.30
N VAL A 13 -13.32 -12.89 -4.11
CA VAL A 13 -13.40 -11.55 -3.50
C VAL A 13 -13.58 -10.51 -4.61
N THR A 14 -14.73 -9.84 -4.61
CA THR A 14 -15.14 -8.88 -5.66
C THR A 14 -15.18 -7.43 -5.21
N ASN A 15 -15.17 -7.18 -3.90
CA ASN A 15 -15.22 -5.83 -3.33
C ASN A 15 -14.08 -5.68 -2.30
N ILE A 16 -13.14 -4.79 -2.62
CA ILE A 16 -11.97 -4.51 -1.79
C ILE A 16 -11.86 -2.99 -1.62
N THR A 17 -11.76 -2.56 -0.38
CA THR A 17 -11.45 -1.19 -0.02
C THR A 17 -10.08 -1.14 0.64
N VAL A 18 -9.20 -0.26 0.18
CA VAL A 18 -7.87 -0.06 0.76
C VAL A 18 -7.77 1.36 1.30
N ASN A 19 -7.31 1.49 2.54
CA ASN A 19 -6.95 2.76 3.14
C ASN A 19 -5.43 2.84 3.32
N LEU A 20 -4.83 3.92 2.84
CA LEU A 20 -3.40 4.22 2.91
C LEU A 20 -3.21 5.47 3.76
N ALA A 21 -2.43 5.37 4.82
CA ALA A 21 -2.17 6.47 5.72
C ALA A 21 -0.68 6.62 6.04
N PHE A 22 -0.16 7.85 5.98
CA PHE A 22 1.25 8.16 6.21
C PHE A 22 1.45 9.04 7.43
N PHE A 23 2.35 8.63 8.32
CA PHE A 23 2.59 9.26 9.61
C PHE A 23 4.06 9.58 9.79
N LYS A 24 4.35 10.72 10.42
CA LYS A 24 5.68 11.12 10.88
C LYS A 24 5.75 11.04 12.39
N LYS A 25 6.84 10.51 12.93
CA LYS A 25 7.11 10.48 14.36
C LYS A 25 7.64 11.83 14.80
N LEU A 26 6.95 12.43 15.76
CA LEU A 26 7.40 13.60 16.53
C LEU A 26 7.39 13.19 18.00
N SER A 27 6.55 13.80 18.85
CA SER A 27 6.22 13.27 20.19
C SER A 27 5.38 11.98 20.15
N GLY A 28 4.93 11.59 18.95
CA GLY A 28 4.20 10.36 18.63
C GLY A 28 4.00 10.28 17.12
N TYR A 29 3.40 9.21 16.60
CA TYR A 29 3.04 9.12 15.18
C TYR A 29 1.86 10.03 14.87
N ARG A 30 2.11 11.13 14.17
CA ARG A 30 1.08 12.08 13.74
C ARG A 30 0.83 11.94 12.24
N PRO A 31 -0.43 12.07 11.76
CA PRO A 31 -0.72 12.10 10.34
C PRO A 31 0.15 13.17 9.67
N TYR A 32 0.89 12.77 8.63
CA TYR A 32 1.83 13.68 7.99
C TYR A 32 1.18 14.38 6.80
N ILE A 33 0.68 13.64 5.81
CA ILE A 33 0.14 14.24 4.57
C ILE A 33 -1.01 13.45 3.94
N TYR A 34 -0.97 12.11 3.94
CA TYR A 34 -1.96 11.31 3.18
C TYR A 34 -2.76 10.37 4.08
N ASN A 35 -4.09 10.45 3.96
CA ASN A 35 -5.04 9.46 4.44
C ASN A 35 -6.09 9.27 3.33
N ILE A 36 -5.86 8.28 2.48
CA ILE A 36 -6.64 8.07 1.26
C ILE A 36 -7.30 6.70 1.34
N THR A 37 -8.60 6.65 1.05
CA THR A 37 -9.33 5.40 0.88
C THR A 37 -9.71 5.24 -0.58
N VAL A 38 -9.45 4.06 -1.14
CA VAL A 38 -9.75 3.73 -2.54
C VAL A 38 -10.58 2.45 -2.62
N ASP A 39 -11.55 2.45 -3.54
CA ASP A 39 -12.09 1.19 -4.08
C ASP A 39 -11.00 0.58 -4.96
N PHE A 40 -10.38 -0.48 -4.45
CA PHE A 40 -9.22 -1.11 -5.07
C PHE A 40 -9.61 -1.83 -6.36
N CYS A 41 -10.77 -2.46 -6.41
CA CYS A 41 -11.25 -3.14 -7.60
C CYS A 41 -11.55 -2.16 -8.74
N ASN A 42 -12.15 -1.01 -8.42
CA ASN A 42 -12.37 0.05 -9.39
C ASN A 42 -11.06 0.73 -9.81
N PHE A 43 -10.13 0.95 -8.86
CA PHE A 43 -8.82 1.52 -9.13
C PHE A 43 -8.04 0.68 -10.16
N LEU A 44 -8.01 -0.64 -10.01
CA LEU A 44 -7.34 -1.55 -10.94
C LEU A 44 -7.96 -1.52 -12.35
N LYS A 45 -9.29 -1.35 -12.44
CA LYS A 45 -9.98 -1.19 -13.74
C LYS A 45 -9.67 0.14 -14.42
N ASN A 46 -9.54 1.22 -13.63
CA ASN A 46 -9.43 2.59 -14.11
C ASN A 46 -8.09 3.24 -13.73
N SER A 47 -6.99 2.49 -13.87
CA SER A 47 -5.68 2.90 -13.36
C SER A 47 -5.04 4.08 -14.11
N ASN A 48 -5.69 4.68 -15.12
CA ASN A 48 -5.16 5.81 -15.90
C ASN A 48 -5.04 7.14 -15.13
N ARG A 49 -5.51 7.25 -13.88
CA ARG A 49 -5.29 8.45 -13.05
C ARG A 49 -3.92 8.42 -12.37
N GLN A 50 -3.03 9.32 -12.79
CA GLN A 50 -1.78 9.63 -12.08
C GLN A 50 -2.12 10.24 -10.71
N SER A 51 -1.84 9.49 -9.64
CA SER A 51 -2.06 9.91 -8.26
C SER A 51 -0.95 9.37 -7.38
N TYR A 52 -0.73 9.98 -6.21
CA TYR A 52 0.23 9.45 -5.23
C TYR A 52 -0.13 8.02 -4.82
N ALA A 53 -1.42 7.71 -4.66
CA ALA A 53 -1.89 6.35 -4.42
C ALA A 53 -1.41 5.38 -5.50
N LYS A 54 -1.47 5.77 -6.79
CA LYS A 54 -0.96 4.96 -7.91
C LYS A 54 0.54 4.69 -7.79
N LEU A 55 1.36 5.71 -7.50
CA LEU A 55 2.81 5.52 -7.33
C LEU A 55 3.12 4.48 -6.24
N PHE A 56 2.48 4.60 -5.07
CA PHE A 56 2.66 3.66 -3.97
C PHE A 56 2.16 2.26 -4.32
N LEU A 57 0.97 2.16 -4.92
CA LEU A 57 0.39 0.89 -5.29
C LEU A 57 1.23 0.19 -6.36
N ASP A 58 1.67 0.90 -7.40
CA ASP A 58 2.51 0.36 -8.48
C ASP A 58 3.86 -0.15 -7.94
N ALA A 59 4.41 0.50 -6.91
CA ALA A 59 5.62 0.02 -6.24
C ALA A 59 5.42 -1.33 -5.56
N ILE A 60 4.25 -1.56 -4.94
CA ILE A 60 3.92 -2.82 -4.27
C ILE A 60 3.46 -3.89 -5.27
N LEU A 61 2.65 -3.50 -6.25
CA LEU A 61 2.01 -4.39 -7.21
C LEU A 61 3.00 -5.03 -8.17
N LYS A 62 4.10 -4.35 -8.51
CA LYS A 62 5.13 -4.86 -9.43
C LYS A 62 5.68 -6.23 -9.01
N ASP A 63 5.88 -6.42 -7.71
CA ASP A 63 6.49 -7.63 -7.14
C ASP A 63 5.42 -8.55 -6.51
N SER A 64 4.23 -8.55 -7.10
CA SER A 64 3.07 -9.26 -6.58
C SER A 64 2.24 -9.96 -7.67
N ASN A 65 1.41 -10.91 -7.27
CA ASN A 65 0.43 -11.53 -8.17
C ASN A 65 -0.93 -10.80 -8.23
N VAL A 66 -1.00 -9.54 -7.74
CA VAL A 66 -2.24 -8.74 -7.68
C VAL A 66 -2.43 -7.80 -8.87
N ASN A 67 -1.74 -8.03 -10.01
CA ASN A 67 -1.75 -7.12 -11.17
C ASN A 67 -3.00 -7.21 -12.08
N HIS A 68 -3.97 -8.07 -11.76
CA HIS A 68 -5.18 -8.26 -12.56
C HIS A 68 -6.39 -7.56 -11.92
N THR A 69 -7.45 -7.35 -12.71
CA THR A 69 -8.70 -6.80 -12.20
C THR A 69 -9.46 -7.83 -11.36
N CYS A 70 -10.24 -7.37 -10.37
CA CYS A 70 -11.13 -8.23 -9.59
C CYS A 70 -12.08 -9.03 -10.50
N PRO A 71 -12.49 -10.26 -10.11
CA PRO A 71 -12.36 -10.89 -8.78
C PRO A 71 -11.01 -11.54 -8.48
N PHE A 72 -10.68 -11.63 -7.18
CA PHE A 72 -9.56 -12.45 -6.67
C PHE A 72 -10.06 -13.81 -6.18
N ASN A 73 -9.49 -14.89 -6.72
CA ASN A 73 -9.83 -16.28 -6.42
C ASN A 73 -8.62 -17.14 -6.02
N HIS A 74 -7.47 -16.51 -5.79
CA HIS A 74 -6.22 -17.15 -5.39
C HIS A 74 -5.58 -16.43 -4.20
N ASN A 75 -4.53 -17.04 -3.65
CA ASN A 75 -3.74 -16.41 -2.60
C ASN A 75 -3.08 -15.13 -3.12
N ILE A 76 -3.01 -14.10 -2.28
CA ILE A 76 -2.28 -12.88 -2.60
C ILE A 76 -0.83 -13.06 -2.15
N ILE A 77 0.10 -12.93 -3.09
CA ILE A 77 1.52 -13.17 -2.89
C ILE A 77 2.27 -11.91 -3.32
N VAL A 78 3.08 -11.39 -2.39
CA VAL A 78 4.11 -10.39 -2.65
C VAL A 78 5.44 -11.08 -2.41
N LYS A 79 6.31 -11.11 -3.40
CA LYS A 79 7.58 -11.83 -3.33
C LYS A 79 8.73 -10.89 -3.64
N ASP A 80 9.73 -10.90 -2.77
CA ASP A 80 10.97 -10.15 -2.95
C ASP A 80 10.79 -8.65 -3.19
N LEU A 81 9.76 -8.04 -2.57
CA LEU A 81 9.52 -6.61 -2.70
C LEU A 81 10.71 -5.82 -2.15
N ILE A 82 11.30 -5.01 -3.01
CA ILE A 82 12.37 -4.08 -2.68
C ILE A 82 11.87 -2.68 -3.02
N LEU A 83 11.86 -1.79 -2.03
CA LEU A 83 11.52 -0.40 -2.26
C LEU A 83 12.66 0.25 -3.05
N ASP A 84 12.35 0.64 -4.27
CA ASP A 84 13.28 1.34 -5.15
C ASP A 84 13.36 2.81 -4.72
N GLU A 85 14.45 3.16 -4.02
CA GLU A 85 14.71 4.51 -3.52
C GLU A 85 14.67 5.58 -4.63
N SER A 86 15.00 5.21 -5.88
CA SER A 86 14.97 6.14 -7.02
C SER A 86 13.57 6.66 -7.33
N LYS A 87 12.52 5.87 -7.03
CA LYS A 87 11.11 6.29 -7.20
C LYS A 87 10.67 7.31 -6.16
N PHE A 88 11.42 7.43 -5.06
CA PHE A 88 11.13 8.34 -3.96
C PHE A 88 12.09 9.54 -3.93
N LYS A 89 13.10 9.58 -4.81
CA LYS A 89 14.09 10.67 -4.90
C LYS A 89 13.50 12.07 -5.11
N TYR A 90 12.36 12.15 -5.80
CA TYR A 90 11.66 13.43 -6.03
C TYR A 90 10.62 13.75 -4.95
N PHE A 91 10.44 12.86 -3.97
CA PHE A 91 9.53 13.08 -2.86
C PHE A 91 10.32 13.78 -1.75
N PRO A 92 10.07 15.08 -1.46
CA PRO A 92 10.80 15.82 -0.44
C PRO A 92 10.33 15.37 0.96
N ILE A 93 10.69 14.14 1.34
CA ILE A 93 10.44 13.60 2.67
C ILE A 93 11.68 13.91 3.51
N PRO A 94 11.59 14.83 4.48
CA PRO A 94 12.74 15.17 5.32
C PRO A 94 13.19 13.98 6.15
N ARG A 95 14.41 14.04 6.68
CA ARG A 95 14.88 13.07 7.69
C ARG A 95 13.88 12.89 8.84
N GLY A 96 13.82 11.66 9.34
CA GLY A 96 13.03 11.29 10.51
C GLY A 96 12.52 9.87 10.47
N ASP A 97 11.74 9.53 11.50
CA ASP A 97 11.05 8.24 11.62
C ASP A 97 9.61 8.37 11.12
N TYR A 98 9.16 7.35 10.38
CA TYR A 98 7.87 7.34 9.72
C TYR A 98 7.14 6.01 9.95
N MET A 99 5.81 6.05 9.79
CA MET A 99 4.97 4.86 9.73
C MET A 99 4.03 4.97 8.53
N PHE A 100 4.05 3.96 7.68
CA PHE A 100 3.04 3.75 6.66
C PHE A 100 2.03 2.71 7.14
N ARG A 101 0.74 3.01 7.06
CA ARG A 101 -0.33 2.11 7.47
C ARG A 101 -1.22 1.78 6.27
N ILE A 102 -1.42 0.49 6.05
CA ILE A 102 -2.29 -0.06 5.01
C ILE A 102 -3.40 -0.83 5.71
N LYS A 103 -4.64 -0.38 5.56
CA LYS A 103 -5.80 -1.17 5.99
C LYS A 103 -6.50 -1.72 4.76
N VAL A 104 -6.91 -2.99 4.83
CA VAL A 104 -7.63 -3.68 3.76
C VAL A 104 -8.96 -4.18 4.30
N ALA A 105 -10.04 -3.81 3.62
CA ALA A 105 -11.39 -4.31 3.88
C ALA A 105 -11.89 -5.10 2.68
N ALA A 106 -12.68 -6.13 2.97
CA ALA A 106 -13.47 -6.86 1.99
C ALA A 106 -14.93 -6.79 2.41
N TYR A 107 -15.81 -6.44 1.47
CA TYR A 107 -17.25 -6.28 1.74
C TYR A 107 -17.54 -5.36 2.95
N ASN A 108 -16.86 -4.20 3.02
CA ASN A 108 -16.95 -3.21 4.09
C ASN A 108 -16.51 -3.68 5.50
N ASP A 109 -15.89 -4.86 5.61
CA ASP A 109 -15.32 -5.36 6.86
C ASP A 109 -13.79 -5.38 6.79
N TRP A 110 -13.12 -4.82 7.81
CA TRP A 110 -11.66 -4.70 7.86
C TRP A 110 -11.03 -6.06 8.13
N LYS A 111 -10.26 -6.56 7.16
CA LYS A 111 -9.61 -7.88 7.22
C LYS A 111 -8.14 -7.80 7.58
N ALA A 112 -7.47 -6.68 7.29
CA ALA A 112 -6.06 -6.51 7.62
C ALA A 112 -5.72 -5.06 8.00
N ASP A 113 -4.73 -4.92 8.87
CA ASP A 113 -4.13 -3.65 9.29
C ASP A 113 -2.60 -3.84 9.40
N VAL A 114 -1.89 -3.38 8.38
CA VAL A 114 -0.44 -3.50 8.25
C VAL A 114 0.20 -2.16 8.56
N LYS A 115 1.16 -2.16 9.49
CA LYS A 115 1.97 -0.99 9.83
C LYS A 115 3.42 -1.27 9.50
N VAL A 116 3.99 -0.45 8.64
CA VAL A 116 5.39 -0.48 8.24
C VAL A 116 6.09 0.72 8.85
N TYR A 117 7.16 0.48 9.58
CA TYR A 117 7.96 1.52 10.22
C TYR A 117 9.30 1.63 9.50
N PHE A 118 9.73 2.86 9.21
CA PHE A 118 10.99 3.10 8.52
C PHE A 118 11.57 4.46 8.93
N SER A 119 12.88 4.62 8.75
CA SER A 119 13.62 5.84 9.07
C SER A 119 14.35 6.34 7.83
N ILE A 120 14.28 7.64 7.59
CA ILE A 120 15.03 8.33 6.53
C ILE A 120 16.23 8.99 7.20
N LEU A 121 17.43 8.50 6.87
CA LEU A 121 18.69 8.89 7.53
C LEU A 121 19.41 10.04 6.80
N ALA A 122 19.13 10.25 5.52
CA ALA A 122 19.67 11.33 4.71
C ALA A 122 18.52 12.14 4.09
N ASP A 123 18.71 13.45 3.92
CA ASP A 123 17.79 14.23 3.09
C ASP A 123 18.02 13.77 1.63
N LEU A 124 16.96 13.28 0.98
CA LEU A 124 16.96 12.83 -0.42
C LEU A 124 16.96 14.03 -1.38
#